data_AF-A0A447MXN7-F1
#
_entry.id   AF-A0A447MXN7-F1
#
_cell.length_a   1.000
_cell.length_b   1.000
_cell.length_c   1.000
_cell.angle_alpha   90.00
_cell.angle_beta   90.00
_cell.angle_gamma   90.00
#
_symmetry.space_group_name_H-M   'P 1'
#
loop_
_entity.id
_entity.type
_entity.pdbx_description
1 polymer ?
#
loop_
_entity_poly.entity_id
_entity_poly.type
_entity_poly.pdbx_seq_one_letter_code
_entity_poly.pdbx_strand_id
1 'polypeptide(L)' 'MEATAIAHVCHNFNVPFVVVRAISDVADQQSHLSFDEFLAVAAKQSTLMVETLVQKLAHG' A
#
# COMPACT_ATOMS: atom_id res chain seq x y z
N MET A 1 5.64 -1.10 7.13
CA MET A 1 6.80 -2.00 7.38
C MET A 1 6.50 -3.48 7.06
N GLU A 2 5.38 -3.82 6.42
CA GLU A 2 4.85 -5.20 6.39
C GLU A 2 4.98 -5.88 5.01
N ALA A 3 5.20 -5.10 3.95
CA ALA A 3 5.14 -5.54 2.56
C ALA A 3 5.99 -6.79 2.27
N THR A 4 7.25 -6.79 2.72
CA THR A 4 8.17 -7.90 2.46
C THR A 4 7.79 -9.17 3.23
N ALA A 5 7.28 -9.04 4.46
CA ALA A 5 6.82 -10.20 5.23
C ALA A 5 5.61 -10.87 4.54
N ILE A 6 4.66 -10.08 4.03
CA ILE A 6 3.52 -10.58 3.25
C ILE A 6 4.02 -11.26 1.97
N ALA A 7 4.89 -10.58 1.22
CA ALA A 7 5.46 -11.12 -0.02
C ALA A 7 6.21 -12.44 0.19
N HIS A 8 6.96 -12.55 1.30
CA HIS A 8 7.69 -13.77 1.65
C HIS A 8 6.74 -14.94 1.91
N VAL A 9 5.64 -14.73 2.64
CA VAL A 9 4.64 -15.78 2.83
C VAL A 9 3.96 -16.14 1.50
N CYS A 10 3.57 -15.15 0.69
CA CYS A 10 3.01 -15.40 -0.64
C CYS A 10 3.96 -16.22 -1.54
N HIS A 11 5.27 -15.94 -1.49
CA HIS A 11 6.29 -16.72 -2.19
C HIS A 11 6.31 -18.19 -1.73
N ASN A 12 6.28 -18.44 -0.43
CA ASN A 12 6.28 -19.80 0.13
C ASN A 12 5.06 -20.64 -0.31
N PHE A 13 3.94 -19.99 -0.60
CA PHE A 13 2.70 -20.64 -1.04
C PHE A 13 2.41 -20.47 -2.54
N ASN A 14 3.36 -19.92 -3.30
CA ASN A 14 3.22 -19.67 -4.75
C ASN A 14 1.94 -18.86 -5.10
N VAL A 15 1.60 -17.88 -4.26
CA VAL A 15 0.44 -16.99 -4.45
C VAL A 15 0.93 -15.67 -5.07
N PRO A 16 0.38 -15.24 -6.24
CA PRO A 16 0.70 -13.94 -6.81
C PRO A 16 0.35 -12.80 -5.85
N PHE A 17 1.24 -11.82 -5.71
CA PHE A 17 1.10 -10.71 -4.77
C PHE A 17 1.60 -9.40 -5.36
N VAL A 18 0.92 -8.30 -5.03
CA VAL A 18 1.32 -6.94 -5.37
C VAL A 18 1.03 -6.01 -4.19
N VAL A 19 1.91 -5.03 -3.97
CA VAL A 19 1.71 -3.95 -2.98
C VAL A 19 1.22 -2.71 -3.71
N VAL A 20 0.09 -2.17 -3.27
CA VAL A 20 -0.42 -0.86 -3.70
C VAL A 20 -0.51 0.02 -2.45
N ARG A 21 0.35 1.04 -2.37
CA ARG A 21 0.40 2.00 -1.25
C ARG A 21 0.52 3.41 -1.80
N ALA A 22 0.16 4.39 -0.98
CA ALA A 22 0.43 5.79 -1.23
C ALA A 22 1.46 6.32 -0.22
N ILE A 23 2.12 7.40 -0.58
CA ILE A 23 3.18 8.02 0.22
C ILE A 23 2.55 8.88 1.31
N SER A 24 2.91 8.61 2.57
CA SER A 24 2.56 9.43 3.75
C SER A 24 3.66 10.42 4.13
N ASP A 25 4.91 10.13 3.76
CA ASP A 25 6.11 10.88 4.15
C ASP A 25 7.29 10.46 3.27
N VAL A 26 8.43 11.14 3.40
CA VAL A 26 9.63 10.90 2.58
C VAL A 26 10.81 10.30 3.38
N ALA A 27 10.54 9.76 4.57
CA ALA A 27 11.52 9.15 5.47
C ALA A 27 12.74 10.03 5.84
N ASP A 28 12.54 11.35 5.90
CA ASP A 28 13.48 12.33 6.43
C ASP A 28 13.27 12.60 7.95
N GLN A 29 14.01 13.58 8.49
CA GLN A 29 13.92 13.94 9.91
C GLN A 29 12.55 14.51 10.32
N GLN A 30 11.74 14.97 9.38
CA GLN A 30 10.41 15.56 9.62
C GLN A 30 9.28 14.58 9.36
N SER A 31 9.60 13.34 8.97
CA SER A 31 8.60 12.38 8.49
C SER A 31 7.60 11.94 9.53
N HIS A 32 7.91 12.08 10.82
CA HIS A 32 6.92 11.89 11.88
C HIS A 32 5.80 12.95 11.84
N LEU A 33 6.12 14.21 11.50
CA LEU A 33 5.14 15.28 11.35
C LEU A 33 4.33 15.09 10.07
N SER A 34 5.00 14.83 8.95
CA SER A 34 4.34 14.58 7.66
C SER A 34 3.44 13.35 7.72
N PHE A 35 3.86 12.29 8.40
CA PHE A 35 3.05 11.09 8.55
C PHE A 35 1.71 11.40 9.24
N ASP A 36 1.72 12.12 10.37
CA ASP A 36 0.50 12.46 11.10
C ASP A 36 -0.45 13.33 10.25
N GLU A 37 0.08 14.24 9.43
CA GLU A 37 -0.71 15.10 8.54
C GLU A 37 -1.26 14.35 7.31
N PHE A 38 -0.47 13.47 6.70
CA PHE A 38 -0.77 12.88 5.40
C PHE A 38 -1.23 11.42 5.47
N LEU A 39 -1.25 10.78 6.65
CA LEU A 39 -1.73 9.39 6.80
C LEU A 39 -3.14 9.21 6.23
N ALA A 40 -4.06 10.12 6.52
CA ALA A 40 -5.43 10.04 6.00
C ALA A 40 -5.50 10.19 4.47
N VAL A 41 -4.63 11.02 3.90
CA VAL A 41 -4.52 11.22 2.44
C VAL A 41 -3.94 9.96 1.78
N ALA A 42 -2.85 9.43 2.33
CA ALA A 42 -2.23 8.20 1.86
C ALA A 42 -3.21 7.01 1.92
N ALA A 43 -3.94 6.87 3.02
CA ALA A 43 -4.98 5.86 3.17
C ALA A 43 -6.04 6.01 2.06
N LYS A 44 -6.62 7.21 1.89
CA LYS A 44 -7.63 7.46 0.85
C LYS A 44 -7.14 7.13 -0.56
N GLN A 45 -5.94 7.55 -0.92
CA GLN A 45 -5.38 7.30 -2.26
C GLN A 45 -5.07 5.82 -2.49
N SER A 46 -4.51 5.13 -1.50
CA SER A 46 -4.25 3.69 -1.60
C SER A 46 -5.54 2.88 -1.72
N THR A 47 -6.58 3.22 -0.96
CA THR A 47 -7.90 2.58 -1.06
C THR A 47 -8.53 2.78 -2.43
N LEU A 48 -8.53 4.01 -2.96
CA LEU A 48 -9.06 4.29 -4.30
C LEU A 48 -8.41 3.41 -5.37
N MET A 49 -7.09 3.25 -5.32
CA MET A 49 -6.36 2.40 -6.25
C MET A 49 -6.70 0.91 -6.08
N VAL A 50 -6.83 0.43 -4.84
CA VAL A 50 -7.20 -0.97 -4.55
C VAL A 50 -8.63 -1.26 -5.01
N GLU A 51 -9.59 -0.39 -4.74
CA GLU A 51 -10.98 -0.55 -5.21
C GLU A 51 -11.02 -0.64 -6.74
N THR A 52 -10.31 0.26 -7.43
CA THR A 52 -10.21 0.25 -8.89
C THR A 52 -9.55 -1.04 -9.41
N LEU A 53 -8.48 -1.50 -8.76
CA LEU A 53 -7.79 -2.73 -9.12
C LEU A 53 -8.70 -3.95 -8.95
N VAL A 54 -9.43 -4.06 -7.85
CA VAL A 54 -10.36 -5.17 -7.58
C VAL A 54 -11.47 -5.21 -8.64
N GLN A 55 -12.05 -4.05 -8.98
CA GLN A 55 -13.07 -3.97 -10.04
C GLN A 55 -12.50 -4.40 -11.40
N LYS A 56 -11.27 -3.97 -11.73
CA LYS A 56 -10.59 -4.37 -12.96
C LYS A 56 -10.21 -5.86 -12.99
N LEU A 57 -9.84 -6.47 -11.87
CA LEU A 57 -9.51 -7.90 -11.84
C LEU A 57 -10.77 -8.78 -11.95
N ALA A 58 -11.90 -8.30 -11.44
CA ALA A 58 -13.17 -9.04 -11.50
C ALA A 58 -13.83 -8.96 -12.89
N HIS A 59 -13.62 -7.87 -13.63
CA HIS A 59 -14.41 -7.53 -14.82
C HIS A 59 -13.60 -7.04 -16.04
N GLY A 60 -12.28 -6.88 -15.89
CA GLY A 60 -11.38 -6.40 -16.94
C GLY A 60 -10.90 -7.50 -17.88
#